data_AF-A0A937I9J1-F1
#
_entry.id   AF-A0A937I9J1-F1
#
_cell.length_a   1.000
_cell.length_b   1.000
_cell.length_c   1.000
_cell.angle_alpha   90.00
_cell.angle_beta   90.00
_cell.angle_gamma   90.00
#
_symmetry.space_group_name_H-M   'P 1'
#
loop_
_entity.id
_entity.type
_entity.pdbx_description
1 polymer ?
#
loop_
_entity_poly.entity_id
_entity_poly.type
_entity_poly.pdbx_seq_one_letter_code
_entity_poly.pdbx_strand_id
1 'polypeptide(L)'
;LFDDGPLFLTDCFIDLDPTVDQIVSKTLLGIEQVRQFGITPRVALLSHSNFGSSDAPSARKMRQASEILRARLPDVEIDGEMHSLTALDATYRQTIFADSQLQGKANLLVFPGLDAANIALGLLRQKANGLLIGPYMSGLKRPAHIMVNSATPRAMYNVTALAVAEILSKQA
;
A
#
# COMPACT_ATOMS: atom_id res chain seq x y z
N LEU A 1 -8.91 -10.82 -2.92
CA LEU A 1 -9.30 -10.73 -1.51
C LEU A 1 -8.85 -12.01 -0.84
N PHE A 2 -8.13 -11.89 0.27
CA PHE A 2 -7.71 -13.03 1.08
C PHE A 2 -8.77 -13.34 2.13
N ASP A 3 -8.70 -14.53 2.72
CA ASP A 3 -9.66 -14.96 3.75
C ASP A 3 -9.59 -14.08 5.02
N ASP A 4 -8.44 -13.43 5.26
CA ASP A 4 -8.24 -12.48 6.36
C ASP A 4 -8.39 -11.00 5.95
N GLY A 5 -8.89 -10.73 4.75
CA GLY A 5 -9.30 -9.41 4.29
C GLY A 5 -8.57 -8.90 3.03
N PRO A 6 -8.85 -7.63 2.63
CA PRO A 6 -8.16 -6.99 1.53
C PRO A 6 -6.75 -6.55 1.93
N LEU A 7 -5.82 -6.70 0.98
CA LEU A 7 -4.47 -6.14 1.06
C LEU A 7 -4.32 -5.11 -0.06
N PHE A 8 -3.96 -3.89 0.31
CA PHE A 8 -3.77 -2.77 -0.60
C PHE A 8 -2.30 -2.61 -0.91
N LEU A 9 -1.96 -2.50 -2.20
CA LEU A 9 -0.60 -2.35 -2.69
C LEU A 9 -0.46 -0.98 -3.33
N THR A 10 0.59 -0.25 -2.96
CA THR A 10 0.83 1.11 -3.48
C THR A 10 1.71 1.07 -4.72
N ASP A 11 1.24 1.69 -5.80
CA ASP A 11 1.96 1.94 -7.06
C ASP A 11 2.71 0.74 -7.66
N CYS A 12 1.94 -0.19 -8.24
CA CYS A 12 2.47 -1.36 -8.92
C CYS A 12 2.75 -1.15 -10.42
N PHE A 13 2.63 0.07 -10.95
CA PHE A 13 2.60 0.31 -12.40
C PHE A 13 3.29 1.59 -12.91
N ILE A 14 3.53 2.62 -12.09
CA ILE A 14 3.87 3.95 -12.60
C ILE A 14 5.32 4.34 -12.25
N ASP A 15 5.65 4.58 -10.98
CA ASP A 15 6.93 5.22 -10.65
C ASP A 15 8.03 4.20 -10.34
N LEU A 16 9.05 4.21 -11.19
CA LEU A 16 10.18 3.27 -11.17
C LEU A 16 10.97 3.33 -9.86
N ASP A 17 11.42 4.52 -9.48
CA ASP A 17 12.13 4.80 -8.23
C ASP A 17 11.57 6.10 -7.60
N PRO A 18 10.51 6.02 -6.78
CA PRO A 18 9.84 7.20 -6.26
C PRO A 18 10.71 7.92 -5.22
N THR A 19 10.65 9.24 -5.19
CA THR A 19 11.24 10.07 -4.14
C THR A 19 10.49 9.93 -2.81
N VAL A 20 11.08 10.42 -1.72
CA VAL A 20 10.44 10.45 -0.39
C VAL A 20 9.08 11.15 -0.46
N ASP A 21 9.00 12.32 -1.10
CA ASP A 21 7.75 13.09 -1.20
C ASP A 21 6.69 12.36 -2.03
N GLN A 22 7.10 11.65 -3.08
CA GLN A 22 6.19 10.81 -3.86
C GLN A 22 5.67 9.64 -3.03
N ILE A 23 6.52 8.98 -2.23
CA ILE A 23 6.11 7.90 -1.31
C ILE A 23 5.10 8.44 -0.31
N VAL A 24 5.38 9.58 0.34
CA VAL A 24 4.46 10.21 1.29
C VAL A 24 3.13 10.53 0.61
N SER A 25 3.16 11.20 -0.55
CA SER A 25 1.95 11.61 -1.28
C SER A 25 1.07 10.42 -1.66
N LYS A 26 1.67 9.34 -2.19
CA LYS A 26 0.95 8.12 -2.54
C LYS A 26 0.42 7.39 -1.32
N THR A 27 1.16 7.39 -0.22
CA THR A 27 0.70 6.77 1.02
C THR A 27 -0.53 7.47 1.56
N LEU A 28 -0.58 8.81 1.51
CA LEU A 28 -1.77 9.58 1.88
C LEU A 28 -2.98 9.22 1.01
N LEU A 29 -2.78 9.11 -0.31
CA LEU A 29 -3.84 8.65 -1.23
C LEU A 29 -4.28 7.21 -0.94
N GLY A 30 -3.34 6.32 -0.61
CA GLY A 30 -3.63 4.94 -0.24
C GLY A 30 -4.43 4.84 1.07
N ILE A 31 -4.07 5.63 2.08
CA ILE A 31 -4.79 5.71 3.36
C ILE A 31 -6.25 6.11 3.13
N GLU A 32 -6.47 7.15 2.32
CA GLU A 32 -7.81 7.59 1.97
C GLU A 32 -8.58 6.50 1.23
N GLN A 33 -7.92 5.81 0.29
CA GLN A 33 -8.55 4.71 -0.42
C GLN A 33 -8.99 3.59 0.53
N VAL A 34 -8.16 3.20 1.50
CA VAL A 34 -8.51 2.16 2.48
C VAL A 34 -9.74 2.60 3.31
N ARG A 35 -9.80 3.87 3.72
CA ARG A 35 -10.95 4.44 4.43
C ARG A 35 -12.24 4.41 3.61
N GLN A 36 -12.16 4.65 2.31
CA GLN A 36 -13.33 4.57 1.41
C GLN A 36 -13.93 3.15 1.32
N PHE A 37 -13.14 2.11 1.59
CA PHE A 37 -13.63 0.75 1.75
C PHE A 37 -14.23 0.47 3.15
N GLY A 38 -14.29 1.47 4.03
CA GLY A 38 -14.76 1.33 5.41
C GLY A 38 -13.77 0.61 6.32
N ILE A 39 -12.48 0.60 5.96
CA ILE A 39 -11.44 -0.14 6.67
C ILE A 39 -10.49 0.84 7.38
N THR A 40 -10.09 0.50 8.61
CA THR A 40 -9.07 1.26 9.33
C THR A 40 -7.69 1.00 8.70
N PRO A 41 -6.97 2.05 8.23
CA PRO A 41 -5.67 1.89 7.59
C PRO A 41 -4.59 1.50 8.60
N ARG A 42 -3.84 0.44 8.27
CA ARG A 42 -2.64 -0.03 8.95
C ARG A 42 -1.51 -0.12 7.94
N VAL A 43 -0.61 0.85 7.97
CA VAL A 43 0.31 1.15 6.88
C VAL A 43 1.70 0.66 7.22
N ALA A 44 2.29 -0.14 6.33
CA ALA A 44 3.68 -0.56 6.41
C ALA A 44 4.49 -0.02 5.23
N LEU A 45 5.54 0.73 5.55
CA LEU A 45 6.56 1.13 4.59
C LEU A 45 7.59 0.00 4.45
N LEU A 46 7.57 -0.66 3.29
CA LEU A 46 8.35 -1.85 3.05
C LEU A 46 9.79 -1.54 2.61
N SER A 47 10.73 -2.37 3.04
CA SER A 47 12.13 -2.33 2.66
C SER A 47 12.78 -3.70 2.81
N HIS A 48 13.99 -3.85 2.26
CA HIS A 48 14.90 -4.95 2.63
C HIS A 48 15.56 -4.73 3.99
N SER A 49 15.36 -3.56 4.62
CA SER A 49 15.77 -3.25 5.98
C SER A 49 14.63 -3.45 6.97
N ASN A 50 14.95 -3.84 8.21
CA ASN A 50 14.06 -3.79 9.36
C ASN A 50 14.60 -2.75 10.33
N PHE A 51 13.89 -1.64 10.50
CA PHE A 51 14.08 -0.67 11.59
C PHE A 51 15.55 -0.28 11.87
N GLY A 52 16.32 0.06 10.83
CA GLY A 52 17.73 0.40 11.02
C GLY A 52 18.74 -0.66 10.59
N SER A 53 18.30 -1.88 10.22
CA SER A 53 19.25 -2.97 9.91
C SER A 53 20.12 -2.73 8.67
N SER A 54 19.80 -1.73 7.84
CA SER A 54 20.59 -1.30 6.69
C SER A 54 20.53 0.22 6.50
N ASP A 55 21.67 0.81 6.13
CA ASP A 55 21.79 2.21 5.73
C ASP A 55 21.83 2.41 4.21
N ALA A 56 21.44 1.40 3.44
CA ALA A 56 21.33 1.52 1.99
C ALA A 56 20.36 2.66 1.60
N PRO A 57 20.58 3.34 0.45
CA PRO A 57 19.75 4.48 0.05
C PRO A 57 18.24 4.19 0.06
N SER A 58 17.83 3.01 -0.42
CA SER A 58 16.42 2.58 -0.41
C SER A 58 15.86 2.44 1.01
N ALA A 59 16.64 1.95 1.98
CA ALA A 59 16.22 1.82 3.37
C ALA A 59 16.02 3.19 4.03
N ARG A 60 17.00 4.10 3.88
CA ARG A 60 16.91 5.46 4.41
C ARG A 60 15.72 6.24 3.81
N LYS A 61 15.48 6.06 2.51
CA LYS A 61 14.35 6.65 1.80
C LYS A 61 13.00 6.26 2.44
N MET A 62 12.82 4.97 2.72
CA MET A 62 11.60 4.46 3.35
C MET A 62 11.48 4.88 4.82
N ARG A 63 12.59 4.89 5.56
CA ARG A 63 12.63 5.39 6.95
C ARG A 63 12.19 6.85 7.04
N GLN A 64 12.77 7.70 6.19
CA GLN A 64 12.44 9.12 6.14
C GLN A 64 10.96 9.34 5.77
N ALA A 65 10.43 8.60 4.80
CA ALA A 65 9.02 8.69 4.46
C ALA A 65 8.11 8.27 5.62
N SER A 66 8.48 7.23 6.36
CA SER A 66 7.76 6.74 7.55
C SER A 66 7.72 7.78 8.66
N GLU A 67 8.86 8.41 8.96
CA GLU A 67 8.96 9.49 9.94
C GLU A 67 8.08 10.69 9.58
N ILE A 68 8.10 11.12 8.32
CA ILE A 68 7.25 12.22 7.84
C ILE A 68 5.78 11.87 7.99
N LEU A 69 5.39 10.65 7.61
CA LEU A 69 3.99 10.22 7.68
C LEU A 69 3.49 10.12 9.13
N ARG A 70 4.28 9.53 10.04
CA ARG A 70 3.94 9.45 11.47
C ARG A 70 3.81 10.83 12.10
N ALA A 71 4.66 11.77 11.72
CA ALA A 71 4.57 13.15 12.21
C ALA A 71 3.31 13.88 11.67
N ARG A 72 2.90 13.61 10.43
CA ARG A 72 1.72 14.24 9.80
C ARG A 72 0.39 13.60 10.22
N LEU A 73 0.39 12.31 10.55
CA LEU A 73 -0.81 11.51 10.85
C LEU A 73 -0.61 10.72 12.15
N PRO A 74 -0.54 11.39 13.32
CA PRO A 74 -0.28 10.72 14.60
C PRO A 74 -1.37 9.70 15.00
N ASP A 75 -2.59 9.85 14.48
CA ASP A 75 -3.74 8.98 14.78
C ASP A 75 -3.86 7.77 13.84
N VAL A 76 -2.93 7.60 12.89
CA VAL A 76 -2.95 6.48 11.94
C VAL A 76 -1.83 5.51 12.30
N GLU A 77 -2.14 4.21 12.32
CA GLU A 77 -1.13 3.17 12.50
C GLU A 77 -0.22 3.13 11.25
N ILE A 78 0.95 3.77 11.34
CA ILE A 78 1.95 3.84 10.27
C ILE A 78 3.29 3.45 10.84
N ASP A 79 4.00 2.53 10.18
CA ASP A 79 5.33 2.15 10.62
C ASP A 79 6.24 1.68 9.47
N GLY A 80 7.53 1.61 9.76
CA GLY A 80 8.60 1.21 8.84
C GLY A 80 9.85 2.10 8.97
N GLU A 81 10.94 1.77 8.29
CA GLU A 81 11.02 0.76 7.23
C GLU A 81 11.08 -0.68 7.76
N MET A 82 10.39 -1.62 7.10
CA MET A 82 10.37 -3.02 7.53
C MET A 82 10.19 -4.03 6.40
N HIS A 83 10.53 -5.29 6.66
CA HIS A 83 10.26 -6.40 5.75
C HIS A 83 8.76 -6.68 5.62
N SER A 84 8.36 -7.31 4.52
CA SER A 84 6.98 -7.76 4.33
C SER A 84 6.51 -8.77 5.38
N LEU A 85 7.40 -9.67 5.84
CA LEU A 85 7.09 -10.61 6.91
C LEU A 85 6.75 -9.88 8.21
N THR A 86 7.56 -8.89 8.59
CA THR A 86 7.33 -8.01 9.74
C THR A 86 6.02 -7.23 9.63
N ALA A 87 5.67 -6.77 8.43
CA ALA A 87 4.43 -6.05 8.19
C ALA A 87 3.18 -6.94 8.37
N LEU A 88 3.28 -8.21 7.95
CA LEU A 88 2.16 -9.14 7.86
C LEU A 88 2.03 -10.12 9.04
N ASP A 89 3.03 -10.18 9.92
CA ASP A 89 3.02 -11.00 11.13
C ASP A 89 3.29 -10.12 12.36
N ALA A 90 2.21 -9.76 13.06
CA ALA A 90 2.28 -8.92 14.27
C ALA A 90 3.03 -9.60 15.41
N THR A 91 2.89 -10.92 15.55
CA THR A 91 3.58 -11.70 16.59
C THR A 91 5.08 -11.68 16.32
N TYR A 92 5.49 -11.94 15.08
CA TYR A 92 6.91 -11.85 14.69
C TYR A 92 7.45 -10.43 14.88
N ARG A 93 6.69 -9.40 14.46
CA ARG A 93 7.09 -8.00 14.61
C ARG A 93 7.39 -7.63 16.07
N GLN A 94 6.55 -8.06 17.02
CA GLN A 94 6.78 -7.80 18.45
C GLN A 94 8.08 -8.40 18.98
N THR A 95 8.59 -9.49 18.38
CA THR A 95 9.86 -10.10 18.80
C THR A 95 11.08 -9.30 18.35
N ILE A 96 10.98 -8.53 17.27
CA ILE A 96 12.09 -7.75 16.70
C ILE A 96 11.98 -6.24 16.99
N PHE A 97 10.76 -5.71 17.18
CA PHE A 97 10.51 -4.30 17.42
C PHE A 97 9.21 -4.11 18.23
N ALA A 98 9.37 -4.03 19.55
CA ALA A 98 8.25 -3.91 20.49
C ALA A 98 7.53 -2.55 20.42
N ASP A 99 8.24 -1.49 20.01
CA ASP A 99 7.72 -0.11 19.95
C ASP A 99 6.94 0.20 18.66
N SER A 100 6.53 -0.83 17.91
CA SER A 100 5.79 -0.65 16.66
C SER A 100 4.42 0.01 16.91
N GLN A 101 4.05 0.98 16.08
CA GLN A 101 2.72 1.58 16.12
C GLN A 101 1.64 0.68 15.51
N LEU A 102 2.03 -0.32 14.72
CA LEU A 102 1.10 -1.28 14.13
C LEU A 102 0.70 -2.29 15.20
N GLN A 103 -0.59 -2.31 15.57
CA GLN A 103 -1.15 -3.27 16.54
C GLN A 103 -1.47 -4.62 15.92
N GLY A 104 -1.77 -4.63 14.62
CA GLY A 104 -2.13 -5.82 13.85
C GLY A 104 -1.33 -6.00 12.58
N LYS A 105 -1.80 -6.89 11.69
CA LYS A 105 -1.23 -7.01 10.34
C LYS A 105 -1.48 -5.73 9.55
N ALA A 106 -0.48 -5.26 8.83
CA ALA A 106 -0.65 -4.17 7.88
C ALA A 106 -1.63 -4.58 6.77
N ASN A 107 -2.49 -3.64 6.37
CA ASN A 107 -3.41 -3.82 5.25
C ASN A 107 -3.08 -2.89 4.08
N LEU A 108 -2.23 -1.87 4.27
CA LEU A 108 -1.69 -1.03 3.21
C LEU A 108 -0.17 -1.19 3.16
N LEU A 109 0.32 -1.72 2.02
CA LEU A 109 1.73 -1.92 1.77
C LEU A 109 2.27 -0.86 0.82
N VAL A 110 3.29 -0.14 1.28
CA VAL A 110 3.96 0.92 0.52
C VAL A 110 5.33 0.41 0.10
N PHE A 111 5.58 0.36 -1.20
CA PHE A 111 6.79 -0.24 -1.76
C PHE A 111 7.88 0.81 -2.03
N PRO A 112 9.16 0.43 -1.96
CA PRO A 112 10.27 1.35 -2.21
C PRO A 112 10.48 1.68 -3.68
N GLY A 113 9.89 0.93 -4.61
CA GLY A 113 10.00 1.12 -6.05
C GLY A 113 9.14 0.14 -6.85
N LEU A 114 9.04 0.38 -8.17
CA LEU A 114 8.12 -0.32 -9.07
C LEU A 114 8.38 -1.83 -9.13
N ASP A 115 9.65 -2.24 -9.22
CA ASP A 115 9.99 -3.67 -9.34
C ASP A 115 9.48 -4.45 -8.12
N ALA A 116 9.70 -3.92 -6.92
CA ALA A 116 9.22 -4.55 -5.69
C ALA A 116 7.69 -4.65 -5.65
N ALA A 117 6.99 -3.58 -6.03
CA ALA A 117 5.53 -3.53 -6.06
C ALA A 117 4.94 -4.49 -7.10
N ASN A 118 5.48 -4.47 -8.32
CA ASN A 118 5.00 -5.25 -9.45
C ASN A 118 5.26 -6.75 -9.27
N ILE A 119 6.45 -7.13 -8.81
CA ILE A 119 6.80 -8.52 -8.49
C ILE A 119 5.89 -9.06 -7.39
N ALA A 120 5.70 -8.29 -6.30
CA ALA A 120 4.80 -8.69 -5.22
C ALA A 120 3.36 -8.91 -5.72
N LEU A 121 2.83 -7.98 -6.52
CA LEU A 121 1.51 -8.11 -7.14
C LEU A 121 1.41 -9.39 -7.99
N GLY A 122 2.40 -9.66 -8.84
CA GLY A 122 2.44 -10.86 -9.68
C GLY A 122 2.43 -12.16 -8.88
N LEU A 123 3.27 -12.24 -7.83
CA LEU A 123 3.36 -13.40 -6.95
C LEU A 123 2.06 -13.64 -6.18
N LEU A 124 1.46 -12.59 -5.61
CA LEU A 124 0.19 -12.68 -4.89
C LEU A 124 -0.95 -13.16 -5.80
N ARG A 125 -1.00 -12.69 -7.05
CA ARG A 125 -1.99 -13.14 -8.03
C ARG A 125 -1.81 -14.59 -8.42
N GLN A 126 -0.58 -15.01 -8.70
CA GLN A 126 -0.31 -16.32 -9.29
C GLN A 126 -0.22 -17.44 -8.26
N LYS A 127 0.22 -17.15 -7.04
CA LYS A 127 0.48 -18.16 -6.00
C LYS A 127 -0.49 -18.12 -4.84
N ALA A 128 -0.97 -16.93 -4.46
CA ALA A 128 -1.85 -16.79 -3.30
C ALA A 128 -3.35 -16.79 -3.67
N ASN A 129 -3.69 -17.13 -4.93
CA ASN A 129 -5.06 -17.08 -5.49
C ASN A 129 -5.80 -15.77 -5.16
N GLY A 130 -5.05 -14.69 -4.96
CA GLY A 130 -5.60 -13.40 -4.57
C GLY A 130 -6.40 -12.82 -5.72
N LEU A 131 -7.71 -12.65 -5.52
CA LEU A 131 -8.52 -11.88 -6.46
C LEU A 131 -8.03 -10.43 -6.48
N LEU A 132 -7.41 -10.03 -7.59
CA LEU A 132 -7.02 -8.64 -7.85
C LEU A 132 -8.26 -7.79 -8.17
N ILE A 133 -8.37 -6.66 -7.49
CA ILE A 133 -9.27 -5.57 -7.83
C ILE A 133 -8.40 -4.37 -8.23
N GLY A 134 -8.49 -3.94 -9.48
CA GLY A 134 -7.63 -2.89 -10.05
C GLY A 134 -7.03 -3.29 -11.42
N PRO A 135 -6.06 -2.51 -11.93
CA PRO A 135 -5.42 -1.34 -11.32
C PRO A 135 -6.39 -0.17 -11.14
N TYR A 136 -6.20 0.56 -10.05
CA TYR A 136 -6.99 1.75 -9.72
C TYR A 136 -6.03 2.93 -9.60
N MET A 137 -6.38 4.05 -10.25
CA MET A 137 -5.58 5.27 -10.23
C MET A 137 -6.28 6.31 -9.38
N SER A 138 -5.59 6.84 -8.38
CA SER A 138 -6.09 7.87 -7.47
C SER A 138 -5.35 9.19 -7.67
N GLY A 139 -5.93 10.29 -7.16
CA GLY A 139 -5.31 11.63 -7.20
C GLY A 139 -5.63 12.45 -8.45
N LEU A 140 -6.45 11.94 -9.37
CA LEU A 140 -6.88 12.69 -10.56
C LEU A 140 -8.07 13.61 -10.25
N LYS A 141 -8.16 14.73 -10.99
CA LYS A 141 -9.28 15.68 -10.91
C LYS A 141 -10.62 15.04 -11.28
N ARG A 142 -10.60 14.06 -12.20
CA ARG A 142 -11.75 13.22 -12.56
C ARG A 142 -11.28 11.76 -12.64
N PRO A 143 -12.13 10.77 -12.29
CA PRO A 143 -11.75 9.37 -12.33
C PRO A 143 -11.38 8.95 -13.76
N ALA A 144 -10.20 8.36 -13.90
CA ALA A 144 -9.74 7.71 -15.12
C ALA A 144 -8.88 6.52 -14.70
N HIS A 145 -9.06 5.38 -15.36
CA HIS A 145 -8.34 4.15 -15.03
C HIS A 145 -7.89 3.47 -16.31
N ILE A 146 -6.67 2.93 -16.29
CA ILE A 146 -6.08 2.21 -17.42
C ILE A 146 -6.12 0.72 -17.10
N MET A 147 -6.85 -0.05 -17.90
CA MET A 147 -6.91 -1.50 -17.72
C MET A 147 -5.67 -2.17 -18.32
N VAL A 148 -5.21 -3.24 -17.67
CA VAL A 148 -4.18 -4.12 -18.25
C VAL A 148 -4.80 -5.05 -19.29
N ASN A 149 -4.05 -5.43 -20.33
CA ASN A 149 -4.53 -6.30 -21.41
C ASN A 149 -5.05 -7.66 -20.93
N SER A 150 -4.60 -8.13 -19.75
CA SER A 150 -5.05 -9.37 -19.13
C SER A 150 -6.27 -9.21 -18.22
N ALA A 151 -6.95 -8.06 -18.24
CA ALA A 151 -8.12 -7.79 -17.41
C ALA A 151 -9.30 -8.69 -17.81
N THR A 152 -9.91 -9.33 -16.80
CA THR A 152 -11.13 -10.12 -16.99
C THR A 152 -12.37 -9.23 -17.02
N PRO A 153 -13.51 -9.70 -17.56
CA PRO A 153 -14.78 -8.97 -17.47
C PRO A 153 -15.16 -8.55 -16.05
N ARG A 154 -14.90 -9.42 -15.06
CA ARG A 154 -15.12 -9.12 -13.64
C ARG A 154 -14.20 -8.00 -13.14
N ALA A 155 -12.94 -7.98 -13.56
CA ALA A 155 -12.03 -6.89 -13.21
C ALA A 155 -12.51 -5.55 -13.79
N MET A 156 -12.94 -5.52 -15.05
CA MET A 156 -13.53 -4.32 -15.68
C MET A 156 -14.78 -3.85 -14.93
N TYR A 157 -15.69 -4.75 -14.59
CA TYR A 157 -16.88 -4.42 -13.81
C TYR A 157 -16.52 -3.79 -12.45
N ASN A 158 -15.57 -4.39 -11.71
CA ASN A 158 -15.15 -3.88 -10.42
C ASN A 158 -14.51 -2.48 -10.53
N VAL A 159 -13.65 -2.25 -11.53
CA VAL A 159 -13.05 -0.93 -11.74
C VAL A 159 -14.10 0.12 -12.11
N THR A 160 -15.09 -0.22 -12.93
CA THR A 160 -16.20 0.68 -13.22
C THR A 160 -17.02 1.01 -11.97
N ALA A 161 -17.30 0.02 -11.13
CA ALA A 161 -17.99 0.24 -9.86
C ALA A 161 -17.21 1.18 -8.92
N LEU A 162 -15.88 1.00 -8.84
CA LEU A 162 -15.00 1.90 -8.08
C LEU A 162 -14.98 3.32 -8.65
N ALA A 163 -14.91 3.47 -9.97
CA ALA A 163 -14.95 4.77 -10.62
C ALA A 163 -16.25 5.52 -10.30
N VAL A 164 -17.40 4.83 -10.35
CA VAL A 164 -18.70 5.42 -9.98
C VAL A 164 -18.72 5.80 -8.50
N ALA A 165 -18.22 4.93 -7.61
CA ALA A 165 -18.14 5.24 -6.18
C ALA A 165 -17.28 6.48 -5.90
N GLU A 166 -16.16 6.65 -6.60
CA GLU A 166 -15.29 7.84 -6.49
C GLU A 166 -16.00 9.12 -6.97
N ILE A 167 -16.83 9.04 -8.02
CA ILE A 167 -17.64 10.19 -8.47
C ILE A 167 -18.64 10.58 -7.39
N LEU A 168 -19.35 9.60 -6.83
CA LEU A 168 -20.38 9.83 -5.83
C LEU A 168 -19.80 10.41 -4.53
N SER A 169 -18.61 9.95 -4.10
CA SER A 169 -17.96 10.47 -2.88
C SER A 169 -17.46 11.90 -3.03
N LYS A 170 -17.07 12.34 -4.24
CA LYS A 170 -16.67 13.73 -4.50
C LYS A 170 -17.83 14.71 -4.65
N GLN A 171 -19.07 14.21 -4.79
CA GLN A 171 -20.28 15.02 -4.91
C GLN A 171 -21.00 15.22 -3.57
N ALA A 172 -20.67 14.42 -2.55
CA ALA A 172 -21.19 14.52 -1.18
C ALA A 172 -20.34 15.47 -0.33
#